data_AF-A0A7W4CSX9-F1
#
_entry.id   AF-A0A7W4CSX9-F1
#
_cell.length_a   1.000
_cell.length_b   1.000
_cell.length_c   1.000
_cell.angle_alpha   90.00
_cell.angle_beta   90.00
_cell.angle_gamma   90.00
#
_symmetry.space_group_name_H-M   'P 1'
#
loop_
_entity.id
_entity.type
_entity.pdbx_description
1 polymer ?
#
loop_
_entity_poly.entity_id
_entity_poly.type
_entity_poly.pdbx_seq_one_letter_code
_entity_poly.pdbx_strand_id
1 'polypeptide(L)' 'MEQAALKAKSYLEMGGFSRSGLVDQLLYEGFSQAQAEHGADSVGL' A
#
# COMPACT_ATOMS: atom_id res chain seq x y z
N MET A 1 4.96 -4.99 -9.12
CA MET A 1 4.68 -5.24 -7.68
C MET A 1 5.58 -4.38 -6.80
N GLU A 2 6.86 -4.27 -7.11
CA GLU A 2 7.84 -3.46 -6.36
C GLU A 2 7.44 -2.00 -6.09
N GLN A 3 6.82 -1.31 -7.05
CA GLN A 3 6.40 0.09 -6.86
C GLN A 3 5.30 0.27 -5.80
N ALA A 4 4.35 -0.66 -5.70
CA ALA A 4 3.30 -0.61 -4.69
C ALA A 4 3.86 -0.87 -3.28
N ALA A 5 4.84 -1.76 -3.15
CA ALA A 5 5.54 -2.02 -1.89
C ALA A 5 6.37 -0.81 -1.41
N LEU A 6 7.09 -0.14 -2.33
CA LEU A 6 7.83 1.08 -2.01
C LEU A 6 6.89 2.22 -1.55
N LYS A 7 5.76 2.39 -2.24
CA LYS A 7 4.72 3.35 -1.85
C LYS A 7 4.10 2.98 -0.50
N ALA A 8 3.74 1.72 -0.30
CA ALA A 8 3.23 1.21 0.97
C ALA A 8 4.18 1.51 2.13
N LYS A 9 5.49 1.33 1.92
CA LYS A 9 6.50 1.60 2.95
C LYS A 9 6.58 3.08 3.30
N SER A 10 6.54 3.95 2.29
CA SER A 10 6.50 5.41 2.51
C SER A 10 5.26 5.84 3.31
N TYR A 11 4.10 5.23 3.06
CA TYR A 11 2.88 5.51 3.83
C TYR A 11 2.95 4.98 5.26
N LEU A 12 3.55 3.81 5.47
CA LEU A 12 3.76 3.26 6.81
C LEU A 12 4.69 4.15 7.65
N GLU A 13 5.76 4.69 7.04
CA GLU A 13 6.72 5.59 7.70
C GLU A 13 6.11 6.93 8.11
N MET A 14 5.08 7.42 7.40
CA MET A 14 4.31 8.60 7.79
C MET A 14 3.33 8.34 8.94
N GLY A 15 3.08 7.06 9.25
CA GLY A 15 2.13 6.60 10.26
C GLY A 15 0.66 6.78 9.84
N GLY A 16 -0.24 6.12 10.56
CA GLY A 16 -1.69 6.39 10.47
C GLY A 16 -2.49 5.58 9.45
N PHE A 17 -1.88 4.62 8.75
CA PHE A 17 -2.61 3.74 7.83
C PHE A 17 -3.01 2.41 8.47
N SER A 18 -4.29 2.05 8.36
CA SER A 18 -4.73 0.66 8.45
C SER A 18 -4.47 -0.06 7.12
N ARG A 19 -4.44 -1.39 7.13
CA ARG A 19 -4.33 -2.20 5.89
C ARG A 19 -5.30 -1.76 4.81
N SER A 20 -6.59 -1.65 5.16
CA SER A 20 -7.64 -1.27 4.21
C SER A 20 -7.42 0.14 3.67
N GLY A 21 -7.08 1.10 4.53
CA GLY A 21 -6.82 2.47 4.11
C GLY A 21 -5.61 2.57 3.18
N LEU A 22 -4.59 1.73 3.38
CA LEU A 22 -3.42 1.69 2.51
C LEU A 22 -3.73 1.08 1.14
N VAL A 23 -4.53 0.01 1.11
CA VAL A 23 -5.01 -0.59 -0.14
C VAL A 23 -5.81 0.42 -0.95
N ASP A 24 -6.74 1.13 -0.31
CA ASP A 24 -7.57 2.16 -0.96
C ASP A 24 -6.71 3.30 -1.52
N GLN A 25 -5.67 3.73 -0.79
CA GLN A 25 -4.75 4.76 -1.24
C GLN A 25 -3.97 4.32 -2.49
N LEU A 26 -3.50 3.08 -2.53
CA LEU A 26 -2.76 2.54 -3.69
C LEU A 26 -3.69 2.37 -4.91
N LEU A 27 -4.94 1.96 -4.69
CA LEU A 27 -5.95 1.93 -5.75
C LEU A 27 -6.20 3.33 -6.33
N TYR A 28 -6.31 4.35 -5.47
CA TYR A 28 -6.45 5.74 -5.89
C TYR A 28 -5.22 6.25 -6.67
N GLU A 29 -4.02 5.80 -6.32
CA GLU A 29 -2.79 6.08 -7.08
C GLU A 29 -2.70 5.32 -8.42
N GLY A 30 -3.67 4.47 -8.75
CA GLY A 30 -3.77 3.78 -10.04
C GLY A 30 -3.15 2.38 -10.07
N PHE A 31 -2.79 1.83 -8.92
CA PHE A 31 -2.38 0.43 -8.82
C PHE A 31 -3.60 -0.50 -8.97
N SER A 32 -3.38 -1.70 -9.50
CA SER A 32 -4.42 -2.74 -9.50
C SER A 32 -4.66 -3.27 -8.08
N GLN A 33 -5.84 -3.87 -7.86
CA GLN A 33 -6.19 -4.56 -6.60
C GLN A 33 -5.05 -5.45 -6.09
N ALA A 34 -4.54 -6.35 -6.94
CA ALA A 34 -3.47 -7.28 -6.58
C ALA A 34 -2.14 -6.58 -6.25
N GLN A 35 -1.85 -5.43 -6.88
CA GLN A 35 -0.66 -4.64 -6.57
C GLN A 35 -0.81 -3.91 -5.24
N ALA A 36 -2.00 -3.35 -4.97
CA ALA A 36 -2.30 -2.64 -3.73
C ALA A 36 -2.27 -3.58 -2.51
N GLU A 37 -2.90 -4.75 -2.63
CA GLU A 37 -2.88 -5.80 -1.60
C GLU A 37 -1.46 -6.28 -1.31
N HIS A 38 -0.70 -6.58 -2.36
CA HIS A 38 0.72 -6.96 -2.21
C HIS A 38 1.55 -5.85 -1.56
N GLY A 39 1.29 -4.58 -1.88
CA GLY A 39 1.94 -3.44 -1.25
C GLY A 39 1.67 -3.40 0.25
N ALA A 40 0.42 -3.50 0.67
CA ALA A 40 0.04 -3.52 2.09
C ALA A 40 0.65 -4.71 2.84
N ASP A 41 0.55 -5.91 2.27
CA ASP A 41 1.12 -7.12 2.88
C ASP A 41 2.64 -7.02 3.02
N SER A 42 3.33 -6.39 2.05
CA SER A 42 4.80 -6.25 2.06
C SER A 42 5.33 -5.36 3.19
N VAL A 43 4.47 -4.56 3.81
CA VAL A 43 4.82 -3.69 4.95
C VAL A 43 4.25 -4.18 6.27
N GLY A 44 3.71 -5.41 6.30
CA GLY A 44 3.19 -6.06 7.50
C GLY A 44 1.80 -5.58 7.93
N LEU A 45 1.03 -5.01 7.00
CA LEU A 45 -0.36 -4.61 7.23
C LEU A 45 -1.36 -5.61 6.67
#